data_AF-A0A847V952-F1
#
_entry.id   AF-A0A847V952-F1
#
_cell.length_a   1.000
_cell.length_b   1.000
_cell.length_c   1.000
_cell.angle_alpha   90.00
_cell.angle_beta   90.00
_cell.angle_gamma   90.00
#
_symmetry.space_group_name_H-M   'P 1'
#
loop_
_entity.id
_entity.type
_entity.pdbx_description
1 polymer ?
#
loop_
_entity_poly.entity_id
_entity_poly.type
_entity_poly.pdbx_seq_one_letter_code
_entity_poly.pdbx_strand_id
1 'polypeptide(L)'
;MAMMAAIRLALVLGIAIAGTGCTALQGPPVEYPAIAPSDGPGEEVVTEHAFLFEGATERLAVSVDDRLLEGARSAGREVLVRGEVPEKEWIAGAYRAQVADPAQDRFYADLLAGFREIRERRGLDPDRYLELLAGAVQQLPYVAAPRTAAKYPAETWSDRGGDCDDKALLLAGLLGREGYRVALLVFLPEAHMAVGVGCPDGMGWSGTDYAYLEATNATYVGSLPERIGDGDRLDSQPLVVPVGNGTTLYGAVADVRAIEAARETARARIETLGPEIDRRAGAHEGERERLEAPGSSGSRAAYDAALARYRAEGAAIDRLVDEHNRLVDLLNLTAASRYDRAGAADYLRANPP
;
A
#
# COMPACT_ATOMS: atom_id res chain seq x y z
N MET A 1 24.30 12.92 -15.01
CA MET A 1 25.24 11.86 -15.45
C MET A 1 24.40 10.60 -15.58
N ALA A 2 23.94 10.31 -16.80
CA ALA A 2 22.92 9.31 -17.07
C ALA A 2 23.46 7.89 -16.82
N MET A 3 22.92 7.21 -15.82
CA MET A 3 23.14 5.79 -15.62
C MET A 3 21.90 5.06 -16.14
N MET A 4 21.94 4.68 -17.42
CA MET A 4 21.02 3.72 -18.00
C MET A 4 21.14 2.42 -17.18
N ALA A 5 20.18 2.17 -16.30
CA ALA A 5 20.04 0.90 -15.60
C ALA A 5 19.56 -0.15 -16.61
N ALA A 6 20.52 -0.90 -17.15
CA ALA A 6 20.26 -2.01 -18.05
C ALA A 6 19.39 -3.06 -17.32
N ILE A 7 18.17 -3.26 -17.82
CA ILE A 7 17.39 -4.48 -17.59
C ILE A 7 18.28 -5.63 -18.07
N ARG A 8 18.69 -6.53 -17.17
CA ARG A 8 19.15 -7.84 -17.61
C ARG A 8 17.92 -8.62 -18.01
N LEU A 9 17.61 -8.46 -19.29
CA LEU A 9 16.66 -9.23 -20.07
C LEU A 9 16.84 -10.70 -19.73
N ALA A 10 15.73 -11.39 -19.43
CA ALA A 10 15.71 -12.85 -19.41
C ALA A 10 16.43 -13.37 -20.66
N LEU A 11 17.30 -14.37 -20.49
CA LEU A 11 18.08 -14.90 -21.57
C LEU A 11 17.13 -15.54 -22.60
N VAL A 12 16.81 -14.82 -23.68
CA VAL A 12 16.08 -15.36 -24.83
C VAL A 12 17.04 -16.29 -25.57
N LEU A 13 16.99 -17.58 -25.25
CA LEU A 13 17.71 -18.59 -26.02
C LEU A 13 16.85 -18.99 -27.24
N GLY A 14 16.94 -18.19 -28.30
CA GLY A 14 16.41 -18.56 -29.61
C GLY A 14 17.29 -19.65 -30.24
N ILE A 15 17.02 -20.92 -29.95
CA ILE A 15 17.76 -22.01 -30.58
C ILE A 15 17.18 -22.26 -31.99
N ALA A 16 17.89 -21.80 -33.02
CA ALA A 16 17.67 -22.25 -34.39
C ALA A 16 18.34 -23.63 -34.59
N ILE A 17 17.62 -24.71 -34.26
CA ILE A 17 18.10 -26.08 -34.52
C ILE A 17 17.85 -26.42 -35.98
N ALA A 18 18.88 -26.24 -36.82
CA ALA A 18 18.93 -26.85 -38.13
C ALA A 18 19.24 -28.35 -37.97
N GLY A 19 18.21 -29.19 -38.15
CA GLY A 19 18.36 -30.58 -38.54
C GLY A 19 18.69 -31.57 -37.43
N THR A 20 17.67 -32.11 -36.78
CA THR A 20 17.32 -33.55 -36.66
C THR A 20 16.37 -33.72 -35.47
N GLY A 21 15.10 -34.07 -35.74
CA GLY A 21 14.08 -34.36 -34.72
C GLY A 21 13.44 -33.13 -34.06
N CYS A 22 12.50 -32.47 -34.76
CA CYS A 22 11.68 -31.38 -34.20
C CYS A 22 10.67 -31.91 -33.19
N THR A 23 11.10 -32.16 -31.95
CA THR A 23 10.20 -32.23 -30.79
C THR A 23 10.16 -30.89 -30.03
N ALA A 24 11.16 -30.02 -30.20
CA ALA A 24 11.25 -28.71 -29.52
C ALA A 24 10.16 -27.69 -29.94
N LEU A 25 9.53 -27.89 -31.10
CA LEU A 25 8.42 -27.07 -31.62
C LEU A 25 7.03 -27.67 -31.30
N GLN A 26 6.98 -28.81 -30.61
CA GLN A 26 5.72 -29.42 -30.17
C GLN A 26 5.42 -28.93 -28.75
N GLY A 27 4.27 -28.29 -28.54
CA GLY A 27 3.86 -27.75 -27.25
C GLY A 27 3.04 -26.46 -27.38
N PRO A 28 2.50 -25.94 -26.27
CA PRO A 28 1.79 -24.67 -26.29
C PRO A 28 2.72 -23.50 -26.64
N PRO A 29 2.19 -22.40 -27.23
CA PRO A 29 2.96 -21.20 -27.57
C PRO A 29 3.70 -20.58 -26.37
N VAL A 30 3.15 -20.72 -25.16
CA VAL A 30 3.83 -20.35 -23.91
C VAL A 30 3.63 -21.46 -22.91
N GLU A 31 4.70 -21.80 -22.19
CA GLU A 31 4.69 -22.75 -21.10
C GLU A 31 5.24 -22.05 -19.85
N TYR A 32 4.42 -22.03 -18.80
CA TYR A 32 4.72 -21.36 -17.55
C TYR A 32 5.27 -22.38 -16.53
N PRO A 33 6.19 -21.95 -15.66
CA PRO A 33 6.64 -22.80 -14.56
C PRO A 33 5.48 -23.12 -13.61
N ALA A 34 5.50 -24.35 -13.10
CA ALA A 34 4.56 -24.84 -12.12
C ALA A 34 5.31 -25.52 -10.98
N ILE A 35 4.73 -25.47 -9.79
CA ILE A 35 5.26 -26.13 -8.61
C ILE A 35 5.10 -27.64 -8.79
N ALA A 36 6.20 -28.37 -8.60
CA ALA A 36 6.19 -29.80 -8.40
C ALA A 36 6.57 -30.08 -6.94
N PRO A 37 5.60 -30.37 -6.04
CA PRO A 37 5.90 -30.71 -4.65
C PRO A 37 6.90 -31.88 -4.57
N SER A 38 7.80 -31.86 -3.59
CA SER A 38 8.80 -32.93 -3.43
C SER A 38 8.17 -34.27 -3.05
N ASP A 39 8.80 -35.37 -3.46
CA ASP A 39 8.36 -36.73 -3.13
C ASP A 39 8.71 -37.10 -1.68
N GLY A 40 7.87 -37.93 -1.03
CA GLY A 40 8.13 -38.47 0.32
C GLY A 40 7.13 -38.01 1.38
N PRO A 41 7.35 -38.38 2.66
CA PRO A 41 6.53 -37.91 3.77
C PRO A 41 6.79 -36.41 3.99
N GLY A 42 5.74 -35.59 3.90
CA GLY A 42 5.84 -34.16 4.20
C GLY A 42 5.72 -33.88 5.69
N GLU A 43 6.36 -32.81 6.13
CA GLU A 43 6.26 -32.26 7.47
C GLU A 43 5.52 -30.92 7.45
N GLU A 44 4.75 -30.66 8.51
CA GLU A 44 3.93 -29.46 8.64
C GLU A 44 4.74 -28.36 9.33
N VAL A 45 5.08 -27.30 8.59
CA VAL A 45 5.84 -26.16 9.09
C VAL A 45 4.90 -25.04 9.51
N VAL A 46 4.83 -24.78 10.81
CA VAL A 46 4.01 -23.70 11.34
C VAL A 46 4.72 -22.35 11.16
N THR A 47 4.07 -21.45 10.42
CA THR A 47 4.53 -20.07 10.24
C THR A 47 3.57 -19.11 10.95
N GLU A 48 4.09 -18.33 11.91
CA GLU A 48 3.31 -17.33 12.66
C GLU A 48 3.73 -15.90 12.28
N HIS A 49 2.72 -15.03 12.11
CA HIS A 49 2.88 -13.60 11.86
C HIS A 49 2.06 -12.78 12.83
N ALA A 50 2.64 -11.69 13.33
CA ALA A 50 1.94 -10.67 14.11
C ALA A 50 1.94 -9.36 13.33
N PHE A 51 0.80 -8.67 13.30
CA PHE A 51 0.64 -7.43 12.54
C PHE A 51 -0.38 -6.50 13.22
N LEU A 52 -0.23 -5.20 13.01
CA LEU A 52 -1.14 -4.18 13.52
C LEU A 52 -2.35 -4.01 12.59
N PHE A 53 -3.54 -3.95 13.17
CA PHE A 53 -4.78 -3.63 12.46
C PHE A 53 -5.74 -2.89 13.40
N GLU A 54 -6.13 -1.66 13.03
CA GLU A 54 -7.07 -0.82 13.79
C GLU A 54 -6.76 -0.76 15.30
N GLY A 55 -5.52 -0.39 15.62
CA GLY A 55 -5.07 -0.21 17.00
C GLY A 55 -4.81 -1.50 17.80
N ALA A 56 -5.05 -2.69 17.24
CA ALA A 56 -4.76 -3.97 17.88
C ALA A 56 -3.66 -4.75 17.14
N THR A 57 -2.95 -5.61 17.88
CA THR A 57 -2.06 -6.62 17.27
C THR A 57 -2.84 -7.90 17.04
N GLU A 58 -2.98 -8.29 15.78
CA GLU A 58 -3.50 -9.58 15.37
C GLU A 58 -2.35 -10.58 15.17
N ARG A 59 -2.66 -11.87 15.34
CA ARG A 59 -1.71 -12.97 15.13
C ARG A 59 -2.37 -14.04 14.26
N LEU A 60 -1.61 -14.56 13.31
CA LEU A 60 -2.05 -15.64 12.44
C LEU A 60 -0.94 -16.68 12.34
N ALA A 61 -1.27 -17.93 12.66
CA ALA A 61 -0.42 -19.08 12.46
C ALA A 61 -1.04 -19.97 11.38
N VAL A 62 -0.23 -20.36 10.39
CA VAL A 62 -0.64 -21.29 9.34
C VAL A 62 0.35 -22.43 9.26
N SER A 63 -0.15 -23.64 9.02
CA SER A 63 0.66 -24.81 8.77
C SER A 63 0.90 -24.94 7.27
N VAL A 64 2.16 -25.08 6.85
CA VAL A 64 2.52 -25.21 5.43
C VAL A 64 3.31 -26.50 5.24
N ASP A 65 2.88 -27.32 4.29
CA ASP A 65 3.58 -28.55 3.89
C ASP A 65 4.98 -28.19 3.35
N ASP A 66 6.03 -28.71 3.96
CA ASP A 66 7.41 -28.44 3.55
C ASP A 66 7.68 -28.84 2.09
N ARG A 67 7.01 -29.88 1.58
CA ARG A 67 7.13 -30.32 0.19
C ARG A 67 6.63 -29.27 -0.80
N LEU A 68 5.62 -28.49 -0.41
CA LEU A 68 5.16 -27.34 -1.19
C LEU A 68 6.28 -26.29 -1.26
N LEU A 69 6.92 -25.99 -0.14
CA LEU A 69 7.99 -24.99 -0.06
C LEU A 69 9.23 -25.41 -0.84
N GLU A 70 9.65 -26.68 -0.73
CA GLU A 70 10.74 -27.24 -1.51
C GLU A 70 10.43 -27.26 -3.01
N GLY A 71 9.22 -27.69 -3.37
CA GLY A 71 8.74 -27.67 -4.75
C GLY A 71 8.70 -26.25 -5.32
N ALA A 72 8.23 -25.28 -4.56
CA ALA A 72 8.19 -23.88 -4.96
C ALA A 72 9.60 -23.31 -5.16
N ARG A 73 10.52 -23.56 -4.22
CA ARG A 73 11.92 -23.09 -4.30
C ARG A 73 12.70 -23.74 -5.46
N SER A 74 12.37 -24.98 -5.81
CA SER A 74 13.03 -25.73 -6.89
C SER A 74 12.37 -25.57 -8.25
N ALA A 75 11.12 -25.11 -8.31
CA ALA A 75 10.44 -24.82 -9.56
C ALA A 75 11.25 -23.81 -10.37
N GLY A 76 11.44 -24.13 -11.65
CA GLY A 76 12.08 -23.22 -12.60
C GLY A 76 11.35 -21.88 -12.60
N ARG A 77 12.06 -20.80 -12.92
CA ARG A 77 11.49 -19.44 -12.95
C ARG A 77 11.44 -18.84 -14.35
N GLU A 78 11.80 -19.65 -15.34
CA GLU A 78 11.90 -19.26 -16.73
C GLU A 78 10.60 -19.61 -17.45
N VAL A 79 10.10 -18.67 -18.25
CA VAL A 79 8.93 -18.88 -19.12
C VAL A 79 9.45 -19.33 -20.48
N LEU A 80 8.96 -20.47 -20.96
CA LEU A 80 9.30 -20.95 -22.29
C LEU A 80 8.31 -20.38 -23.31
N VAL A 81 8.80 -19.45 -24.14
CA VAL A 81 8.04 -18.83 -25.22
C VAL A 81 8.42 -19.45 -26.56
N ARG A 82 7.43 -20.00 -27.28
CA ARG A 82 7.57 -20.60 -28.61
C ARG A 82 6.90 -19.69 -29.65
N GLY A 83 7.71 -19.07 -30.51
CA GLY A 83 7.22 -18.17 -31.56
C GLY A 83 7.09 -16.71 -31.11
N GLU A 84 6.30 -15.93 -31.84
CA GLU A 84 6.11 -14.50 -31.61
C GLU A 84 4.91 -14.26 -30.67
N VAL A 85 5.14 -14.36 -29.35
CA VAL A 85 4.17 -13.98 -28.33
C VAL A 85 4.54 -12.59 -27.78
N PRO A 86 3.62 -11.61 -27.78
CA PRO A 86 3.89 -10.28 -27.25
C PRO A 86 4.39 -10.32 -25.80
N GLU A 87 5.38 -9.48 -25.49
CA GLU A 87 6.05 -9.48 -24.17
C GLU A 87 5.06 -9.39 -23.00
N LYS A 88 4.15 -8.42 -23.09
CA LYS A 88 3.12 -8.18 -22.08
C LYS A 88 2.18 -9.37 -21.88
N GLU A 89 1.95 -10.17 -22.92
CA GLU A 89 1.03 -11.31 -22.86
C GLU A 89 1.63 -12.46 -22.06
N TRP A 90 2.88 -12.85 -22.36
CA TRP A 90 3.53 -13.94 -21.62
C TRP A 90 3.90 -13.51 -20.19
N ILE A 91 4.25 -12.24 -19.95
CA ILE A 91 4.45 -11.72 -18.58
C ILE A 91 3.16 -11.83 -17.77
N ALA A 92 2.04 -11.37 -18.32
CA ALA A 92 0.74 -11.46 -17.65
C ALA A 92 0.33 -12.91 -17.37
N GLY A 93 0.59 -13.82 -18.32
CA GLY A 93 0.32 -15.24 -18.14
C GLY A 93 1.19 -15.88 -17.05
N ALA A 94 2.46 -15.51 -16.96
CA ALA A 94 3.39 -16.03 -15.95
C ALA A 94 2.93 -15.68 -14.53
N TYR A 95 2.58 -14.41 -14.29
CA TYR A 95 2.06 -14.01 -12.98
C TYR A 95 0.73 -14.69 -12.63
N ARG A 96 -0.17 -14.87 -13.60
CA ARG A 96 -1.41 -15.62 -13.35
C ARG A 96 -1.14 -17.07 -13.00
N ALA A 97 -0.26 -17.75 -13.74
CA ALA A 97 0.12 -19.13 -13.47
C ALA A 97 0.73 -19.27 -12.08
N GLN A 98 1.59 -18.32 -11.68
CA GLN A 98 2.24 -18.32 -10.37
C GLN A 98 1.27 -18.12 -9.19
N VAL A 99 0.31 -17.21 -9.31
CA VAL A 99 -0.71 -16.96 -8.26
C VAL A 99 -1.77 -18.08 -8.20
N ALA A 100 -2.08 -18.67 -9.35
CA ALA A 100 -3.12 -19.68 -9.49
C ALA A 100 -2.57 -21.12 -9.49
N ASP A 101 -1.29 -21.31 -9.14
CA ASP A 101 -0.69 -22.65 -9.10
C ASP A 101 -1.47 -23.54 -8.10
N PRO A 102 -2.07 -24.66 -8.57
CA PRO A 102 -2.92 -25.50 -7.73
C PRO A 102 -2.22 -26.11 -6.51
N ALA A 103 -0.89 -26.24 -6.54
CA ALA A 103 -0.14 -26.75 -5.39
C ALA A 103 -0.28 -25.84 -4.15
N GLN A 104 -0.62 -24.56 -4.35
CA GLN A 104 -0.80 -23.59 -3.27
C GLN A 104 -2.22 -23.51 -2.73
N ASP A 105 -3.19 -24.26 -3.28
CA ASP A 105 -4.60 -24.09 -2.92
C ASP A 105 -4.87 -24.41 -1.45
N ARG A 106 -4.21 -25.44 -0.89
CA ARG A 106 -4.30 -25.74 0.54
C ARG A 106 -3.70 -24.62 1.40
N PHE A 107 -2.52 -24.13 1.03
CA PHE A 107 -1.87 -22.99 1.71
C PHE A 107 -2.80 -21.78 1.77
N TYR A 108 -3.41 -21.41 0.63
CA TYR A 108 -4.36 -20.31 0.58
C TYR A 108 -5.61 -20.57 1.42
N ALA A 109 -6.17 -21.78 1.37
CA ALA A 109 -7.34 -22.15 2.16
C ALA A 109 -7.09 -22.02 3.66
N ASP A 110 -5.96 -22.56 4.14
CA ASP A 110 -5.58 -22.55 5.56
C ASP A 110 -5.26 -21.12 6.03
N LEU A 111 -4.54 -20.33 5.23
CA LEU A 111 -4.25 -18.92 5.53
C LEU A 111 -5.53 -18.07 5.58
N LEU A 112 -6.42 -18.22 4.59
CA LEU A 112 -7.68 -17.48 4.54
C LEU A 112 -8.65 -17.91 5.64
N ALA A 113 -8.61 -19.16 6.11
CA ALA A 113 -9.38 -19.57 7.29
C ALA A 113 -9.01 -18.72 8.52
N GLY A 114 -7.71 -18.53 8.78
CA GLY A 114 -7.24 -17.66 9.87
C GLY A 114 -7.69 -16.20 9.71
N PHE A 115 -7.65 -15.65 8.49
CA PHE A 115 -8.15 -14.30 8.23
C PHE A 115 -9.66 -14.18 8.44
N ARG A 116 -10.45 -15.18 8.03
CA ARG A 116 -11.91 -15.21 8.25
C ARG A 116 -12.25 -15.29 9.73
N GLU A 117 -11.49 -16.02 10.54
CA GLU A 117 -11.68 -16.02 11.99
C GLU A 117 -11.49 -14.63 12.61
N ILE A 118 -10.47 -13.88 12.15
CA ILE A 118 -10.27 -12.48 12.58
C ILE A 118 -11.45 -11.62 12.13
N ARG A 119 -11.86 -11.75 10.86
CA ARG A 119 -13.01 -11.02 10.27
C ARG A 119 -14.28 -11.21 11.08
N GLU A 120 -14.62 -12.45 11.41
CA GLU A 120 -15.82 -12.81 12.17
C GLU A 120 -15.74 -12.29 13.61
N ARG A 121 -14.61 -12.53 14.30
CA ARG A 121 -14.39 -12.06 15.68
C ARG A 121 -14.51 -10.54 15.80
N ARG A 122 -14.01 -9.82 14.80
CA ARG A 122 -13.98 -8.34 14.77
C ARG A 122 -15.21 -7.71 14.11
N GLY A 123 -16.07 -8.51 13.48
CA GLY A 123 -17.26 -8.04 12.75
C GLY A 123 -16.90 -7.13 11.57
N LEU A 124 -15.86 -7.47 10.79
CA LEU A 124 -15.39 -6.62 9.70
C LEU A 124 -16.30 -6.71 8.47
N ASP A 125 -16.66 -5.54 7.94
CA ASP A 125 -17.25 -5.40 6.62
C ASP A 125 -16.23 -5.75 5.50
N PRO A 126 -16.66 -5.85 4.23
CA PRO A 126 -15.76 -6.21 3.14
C PRO A 126 -14.56 -5.25 2.97
N ASP A 127 -14.74 -3.94 3.13
CA ASP A 127 -13.65 -2.98 2.94
C ASP A 127 -12.60 -3.13 4.04
N ARG A 128 -13.04 -3.23 5.31
CA ARG A 128 -12.16 -3.45 6.46
C ARG A 128 -11.51 -4.83 6.43
N TYR A 129 -12.19 -5.84 5.90
CA TYR A 129 -11.59 -7.16 5.71
C TYR A 129 -10.49 -7.11 4.65
N LEU A 130 -10.71 -6.46 3.50
CA LEU A 130 -9.66 -6.23 2.50
C LEU A 130 -8.45 -5.51 3.11
N GLU A 131 -8.69 -4.50 3.94
CA GLU A 131 -7.65 -3.75 4.66
C GLU A 131 -6.88 -4.61 5.67
N LEU A 132 -7.54 -5.58 6.31
CA LEU A 132 -6.89 -6.56 7.18
C LEU A 132 -5.88 -7.41 6.39
N LEU A 133 -6.30 -7.95 5.24
CA LEU A 133 -5.44 -8.74 4.35
C LEU A 133 -4.26 -7.89 3.84
N ALA A 134 -4.54 -6.66 3.40
CA ALA A 134 -3.51 -5.73 2.93
C ALA A 134 -2.51 -5.37 4.03
N GLY A 135 -3.00 -4.99 5.22
CA GLY A 135 -2.17 -4.60 6.36
C GLY A 135 -1.27 -5.74 6.84
N ALA A 136 -1.74 -6.99 6.81
CA ALA A 136 -0.92 -8.14 7.13
C ALA A 136 0.24 -8.34 6.14
N VAL A 137 -0.04 -8.24 4.83
CA VAL A 137 1.01 -8.38 3.79
C VAL A 137 1.97 -7.19 3.80
N GLN A 138 1.48 -5.95 3.90
CA GLN A 138 2.30 -4.74 3.99
C GLN A 138 3.33 -4.83 5.12
N GLN A 139 2.97 -5.45 6.24
CA GLN A 139 3.84 -5.59 7.42
C GLN A 139 4.87 -6.73 7.32
N LEU A 140 4.84 -7.58 6.29
CA LEU A 140 5.96 -8.48 6.04
C LEU A 140 7.23 -7.65 5.70
N PRO A 141 8.40 -7.97 6.25
CA PRO A 141 9.67 -7.34 5.87
C PRO A 141 9.89 -7.24 4.36
N TYR A 142 10.37 -6.08 3.91
CA TYR A 142 10.87 -5.91 2.54
C TYR A 142 12.26 -6.56 2.44
N VAL A 143 12.38 -7.57 1.59
CA VAL A 143 13.65 -8.28 1.37
C VAL A 143 14.03 -8.12 -0.09
N ALA A 144 14.94 -7.18 -0.36
CA ALA A 144 15.43 -6.96 -1.71
C ALA A 144 16.16 -8.22 -2.21
N ALA A 145 15.63 -8.87 -3.24
CA ALA A 145 16.33 -9.90 -3.97
C ALA A 145 17.09 -9.27 -5.15
N PRO A 146 18.28 -9.78 -5.54
CA PRO A 146 18.89 -9.39 -6.80
C PRO A 146 17.91 -9.77 -7.91
N ARG A 147 17.35 -8.80 -8.66
CA ARG A 147 16.30 -8.95 -9.70
C ARG A 147 16.11 -10.38 -10.25
N THR A 148 15.52 -11.23 -9.44
CA THR A 148 15.18 -12.63 -9.74
C THR A 148 13.69 -12.66 -10.01
N ALA A 149 13.19 -13.77 -10.55
CA ALA A 149 11.75 -13.95 -10.61
C ALA A 149 11.15 -13.93 -9.20
N ALA A 150 9.93 -13.43 -9.10
CA ALA A 150 9.16 -13.45 -7.87
C ALA A 150 9.06 -14.86 -7.28
N LYS A 151 9.02 -14.92 -5.95
CA LYS A 151 8.66 -16.08 -5.13
C LYS A 151 7.20 -16.46 -5.34
N TYR A 152 6.90 -17.75 -5.17
CA TYR A 152 5.52 -18.18 -5.04
C TYR A 152 4.92 -17.61 -3.73
N PRO A 153 3.62 -17.26 -3.70
CA PRO A 153 2.92 -16.78 -2.52
C PRO A 153 3.18 -17.57 -1.22
N ALA A 154 3.23 -18.90 -1.29
CA ALA A 154 3.56 -19.75 -0.14
C ALA A 154 4.96 -19.47 0.42
N GLU A 155 5.95 -19.26 -0.45
CA GLU A 155 7.31 -18.89 -0.05
C GLU A 155 7.33 -17.49 0.59
N THR A 156 6.67 -16.50 0.00
CA THR A 156 6.63 -15.12 0.53
C THR A 156 6.12 -15.08 1.96
N TRP A 157 5.05 -15.83 2.25
CA TRP A 157 4.51 -15.95 3.60
C TRP A 157 5.46 -16.71 4.52
N SER A 158 5.88 -17.92 4.13
CA SER A 158 6.73 -18.79 4.97
C SER A 158 8.12 -18.21 5.27
N ASP A 159 8.74 -17.52 4.30
CA ASP A 159 10.02 -16.82 4.46
C ASP A 159 9.88 -15.52 5.26
N ARG A 160 8.64 -15.08 5.53
CA ARG A 160 8.30 -13.85 6.25
C ARG A 160 8.83 -12.59 5.57
N GLY A 161 8.81 -12.55 4.25
CA GLY A 161 9.27 -11.38 3.51
C GLY A 161 9.53 -11.63 2.03
N GLY A 162 9.56 -10.53 1.29
CA GLY A 162 9.78 -10.46 -0.14
C GLY A 162 9.90 -9.02 -0.60
N ASP A 163 10.17 -8.80 -1.87
CA ASP A 163 10.14 -7.48 -2.51
C ASP A 163 8.73 -7.18 -3.08
N CYS A 164 8.63 -6.24 -4.03
CA CYS A 164 7.36 -5.68 -4.47
C CYS A 164 6.44 -6.69 -5.16
N ASP A 165 6.98 -7.53 -6.07
CA ASP A 165 6.21 -8.52 -6.80
C ASP A 165 5.89 -9.75 -5.95
N ASP A 166 6.82 -10.23 -5.12
CA ASP A 166 6.56 -11.27 -4.11
C ASP A 166 5.29 -10.96 -3.29
N LYS A 167 5.26 -9.76 -2.71
CA LYS A 167 4.19 -9.32 -1.80
C LYS A 167 2.90 -9.00 -2.57
N ALA A 168 3.00 -8.43 -3.78
CA ALA A 168 1.84 -8.17 -4.63
C ALA A 168 1.16 -9.47 -5.10
N LEU A 169 1.92 -10.50 -5.47
CA LEU A 169 1.38 -11.81 -5.87
C LEU A 169 0.64 -12.49 -4.71
N LEU A 170 1.22 -12.47 -3.51
CA LEU A 170 0.57 -12.99 -2.31
C LEU A 170 -0.75 -12.26 -2.03
N LEU A 171 -0.71 -10.92 -1.96
CA LEU A 171 -1.89 -10.12 -1.65
C LEU A 171 -2.99 -10.27 -2.72
N ALA A 172 -2.62 -10.23 -4.01
CA ALA A 172 -3.58 -10.41 -5.09
C ALA A 172 -4.24 -11.80 -5.07
N GLY A 173 -3.45 -12.85 -4.77
CA GLY A 173 -3.96 -14.20 -4.65
C GLY A 173 -4.90 -14.41 -3.47
N LEU A 174 -4.65 -13.75 -2.34
CA LEU A 174 -5.54 -13.74 -1.18
C LEU A 174 -6.86 -13.04 -1.50
N LEU A 175 -6.79 -11.81 -2.01
CA LEU A 175 -7.97 -11.01 -2.32
C LEU A 175 -8.82 -11.63 -3.45
N GLY A 176 -8.19 -12.16 -4.49
CA GLY A 176 -8.89 -12.82 -5.59
C GLY A 176 -9.68 -14.06 -5.14
N ARG A 177 -9.16 -14.81 -4.15
CA ARG A 177 -9.84 -15.98 -3.55
C ARG A 177 -10.95 -15.59 -2.56
N GLU A 178 -10.91 -14.39 -2.00
CA GLU A 178 -12.00 -13.80 -1.21
C GLU A 178 -13.08 -13.10 -2.06
N GLY A 179 -12.98 -13.20 -3.39
CA GLY A 179 -14.02 -12.72 -4.31
C GLY A 179 -13.94 -11.24 -4.64
N TYR A 180 -12.86 -10.54 -4.30
CA TYR A 180 -12.62 -9.17 -4.73
C TYR A 180 -12.24 -9.12 -6.21
N ARG A 181 -12.65 -8.05 -6.89
CA ARG A 181 -12.15 -7.73 -8.24
C ARG A 181 -10.72 -7.23 -8.10
N VAL A 182 -9.74 -7.99 -8.56
CA VAL A 182 -8.31 -7.72 -8.30
C VAL A 182 -7.49 -7.83 -9.58
N ALA A 183 -6.45 -7.01 -9.67
CA ALA A 183 -5.41 -7.13 -10.68
C ALA A 183 -4.03 -6.89 -10.05
N LEU A 184 -2.98 -7.39 -10.68
CA LEU A 184 -1.63 -6.87 -10.48
C LEU A 184 -1.47 -5.64 -11.39
N LEU A 185 -0.81 -4.61 -10.84
CA LEU A 185 -0.42 -3.41 -11.58
C LEU A 185 1.09 -3.47 -11.77
N VAL A 186 1.52 -3.83 -12.98
CA VAL A 186 2.94 -4.06 -13.30
C VAL A 186 3.52 -2.87 -14.03
N PHE A 187 4.49 -2.20 -13.39
CA PHE A 187 5.17 -1.00 -13.89
C PHE A 187 6.53 -1.39 -14.44
N LEU A 188 6.56 -1.81 -15.71
CA LEU A 188 7.77 -2.30 -16.37
C LEU A 188 8.92 -1.26 -16.37
N PRO A 189 8.70 0.04 -16.64
CA PRO A 189 9.79 1.02 -16.64
C PRO A 189 10.40 1.23 -15.26
N GLU A 190 9.57 1.30 -14.22
CA GLU A 190 9.97 1.52 -12.82
C GLU A 190 10.43 0.23 -12.12
N ALA A 191 10.27 -0.93 -12.76
CA ALA A 191 10.48 -2.25 -12.16
C ALA A 191 9.75 -2.39 -10.81
N HIS A 192 8.48 -1.96 -10.78
CA HIS A 192 7.63 -1.97 -9.59
C HIS A 192 6.36 -2.76 -9.83
N MET A 193 5.82 -3.36 -8.77
CA MET A 193 4.53 -4.03 -8.81
C MET A 193 3.69 -3.64 -7.60
N ALA A 194 2.41 -3.37 -7.86
CA ALA A 194 1.40 -3.13 -6.84
C ALA A 194 0.17 -3.99 -7.11
N VAL A 195 -0.79 -3.93 -6.19
CA VAL A 195 -2.11 -4.53 -6.38
C VAL A 195 -3.10 -3.46 -6.81
N GLY A 196 -3.99 -3.81 -7.72
CA GLY A 196 -5.16 -3.02 -8.08
C GLY A 196 -6.40 -3.70 -7.50
N VAL A 197 -7.23 -2.95 -6.79
CA VAL A 197 -8.53 -3.45 -6.29
C VAL A 197 -9.66 -2.69 -6.97
N GLY A 198 -10.63 -3.41 -7.50
CA GLY A 198 -11.76 -2.84 -8.22
C GLY A 198 -12.48 -1.83 -7.33
N CYS A 199 -12.85 -0.69 -7.89
CA CYS A 199 -13.45 0.41 -7.15
C CYS A 199 -14.60 1.03 -7.95
N PRO A 200 -15.43 1.90 -7.35
CA PRO A 200 -16.48 2.61 -8.07
C PRO A 200 -15.94 3.39 -9.29
N ASP A 201 -16.79 3.57 -10.30
CA ASP A 201 -16.41 4.25 -11.54
C ASP A 201 -15.81 5.63 -11.30
N GLY A 202 -14.72 5.95 -12.02
CA GLY A 202 -13.98 7.21 -11.88
C GLY A 202 -13.13 7.32 -10.61
N MET A 203 -13.10 6.28 -9.76
CA MET A 203 -12.25 6.26 -8.57
C MET A 203 -10.90 5.59 -8.78
N GLY A 204 -10.72 4.86 -9.87
CA GLY A 204 -9.52 4.09 -10.15
C GLY A 204 -8.31 4.95 -10.54
N TRP A 205 -7.13 4.37 -10.38
CA TRP A 205 -5.87 5.05 -10.58
C TRP A 205 -5.49 5.11 -12.06
N SER A 206 -5.00 6.27 -12.50
CA SER A 206 -4.47 6.50 -13.86
C SER A 206 -5.43 6.11 -15.00
N GLY A 207 -6.74 6.22 -14.76
CA GLY A 207 -7.77 5.86 -15.74
C GLY A 207 -8.07 4.36 -15.83
N THR A 208 -7.53 3.54 -14.92
CA THR A 208 -7.93 2.15 -14.74
C THR A 208 -9.20 2.05 -13.88
N ASP A 209 -9.83 0.86 -13.86
CA ASP A 209 -10.97 0.56 -12.97
C ASP A 209 -10.54 0.14 -11.55
N TYR A 210 -9.25 0.25 -11.23
CA TYR A 210 -8.66 -0.28 -10.01
C TYR A 210 -8.07 0.86 -9.16
N ALA A 211 -8.42 0.91 -7.89
CA ALA A 211 -7.71 1.70 -6.91
C ALA A 211 -6.34 1.07 -6.66
N TYR A 212 -5.31 1.92 -6.58
CA TYR A 212 -3.94 1.49 -6.29
C TYR A 212 -3.83 0.99 -4.85
N LEU A 213 -3.22 -0.16 -4.65
CA LEU A 213 -2.93 -0.72 -3.34
C LEU A 213 -1.45 -1.11 -3.27
N GLU A 214 -0.70 -0.34 -2.50
CA GLU A 214 0.70 -0.63 -2.21
C GLU A 214 0.82 -1.92 -1.40
N ALA A 215 1.67 -2.86 -1.84
CA ALA A 215 1.92 -4.10 -1.12
C ALA A 215 3.10 -3.98 -0.14
N THR A 216 3.96 -2.96 -0.30
CA THR A 216 5.23 -2.83 0.43
C THR A 216 5.19 -1.82 1.57
N ASN A 217 4.79 -0.58 1.28
CA ASN A 217 4.63 0.48 2.26
C ASN A 217 3.22 0.50 2.84
N ALA A 218 3.11 0.96 4.08
CA ALA A 218 1.86 1.13 4.78
C ALA A 218 1.10 2.37 4.27
N THR A 219 0.26 2.16 3.26
CA THR A 219 -0.64 3.19 2.71
C THR A 219 -2.07 2.68 2.69
N TYR A 220 -3.03 3.61 2.70
CA TYR A 220 -4.42 3.27 2.43
C TYR A 220 -4.63 2.81 0.99
N VAL A 221 -5.69 2.05 0.75
CA VAL A 221 -6.15 1.70 -0.59
C VAL A 221 -6.57 2.97 -1.33
N GLY A 222 -5.99 3.22 -2.50
CA GLY A 222 -6.19 4.43 -3.28
C GLY A 222 -5.20 5.56 -2.98
N SER A 223 -4.37 5.43 -1.93
CA SER A 223 -3.24 6.33 -1.70
C SER A 223 -2.03 5.86 -2.49
N LEU A 224 -1.38 6.79 -3.19
CA LEU A 224 -0.10 6.54 -3.84
C LEU A 224 1.03 6.79 -2.84
N PRO A 225 2.07 5.95 -2.82
CA PRO A 225 3.28 6.31 -2.13
C PRO A 225 3.92 7.53 -2.82
N GLU A 226 4.45 8.48 -2.05
CA GLU A 226 5.16 9.63 -2.60
C GLU A 226 6.39 9.21 -3.43
N ARG A 227 6.97 8.05 -3.09
CA ARG A 227 8.14 7.43 -3.73
C ARG A 227 8.05 5.91 -3.66
N ILE A 228 8.50 5.21 -4.69
CA ILE A 228 8.67 3.75 -4.72
C ILE A 228 10.15 3.37 -4.59
N GLY A 229 10.44 2.30 -3.83
CA GLY A 229 11.80 1.80 -3.62
C GLY A 229 12.82 2.90 -3.25
N ASP A 230 13.89 3.02 -4.05
CA ASP A 230 15.00 3.96 -3.86
C ASP A 230 14.69 5.43 -4.24
N GLY A 231 13.42 5.76 -4.51
CA GLY A 231 12.98 7.16 -4.60
C GLY A 231 12.36 7.61 -5.92
N ASP A 232 12.00 6.67 -6.80
CA ASP A 232 11.38 6.97 -8.10
C ASP A 232 9.89 7.32 -7.94
N ARG A 233 9.39 8.12 -8.89
CA ARG A 233 7.96 8.41 -9.02
C ARG A 233 7.32 7.38 -9.94
N LEU A 234 6.08 7.03 -9.65
CA LEU A 234 5.29 6.13 -10.46
C LEU A 234 4.53 6.91 -11.54
N ASP A 235 5.12 7.02 -12.74
CA ASP A 235 4.61 7.88 -13.81
C ASP A 235 4.09 7.08 -15.03
N SER A 236 4.50 5.81 -15.18
CA SER A 236 4.07 4.97 -16.31
C SER A 236 2.66 4.37 -16.14
N GLN A 237 2.06 3.99 -17.26
CA GLN A 237 0.81 3.21 -17.27
C GLN A 237 1.12 1.74 -16.95
N PRO A 238 0.35 1.09 -16.05
CA PRO A 238 0.61 -0.28 -15.67
C PRO A 238 0.16 -1.23 -16.77
N LEU A 239 0.86 -2.36 -16.89
CA LEU A 239 0.22 -3.57 -17.41
C LEU A 239 -0.73 -4.09 -16.32
N VAL A 240 -2.03 -4.06 -16.61
CA VAL A 240 -3.07 -4.57 -15.71
C VAL A 240 -3.25 -6.07 -15.95
N VAL A 241 -2.99 -6.88 -14.93
CA VAL A 241 -3.12 -8.35 -14.98
C VAL A 241 -4.22 -8.80 -14.02
N PRO A 242 -5.48 -8.98 -14.48
CA PRO A 242 -6.54 -9.50 -13.63
C PRO A 242 -6.19 -10.84 -12.98
N VAL A 243 -6.55 -10.98 -11.70
CA VAL A 243 -6.33 -12.18 -10.86
C VAL A 243 -7.66 -12.67 -10.32
N GLY A 244 -7.98 -13.94 -10.60
CA GLY A 244 -9.25 -14.54 -10.22
C GLY A 244 -10.45 -13.96 -10.98
N ASN A 245 -11.66 -14.29 -10.51
CA ASN A 245 -12.93 -13.91 -11.13
C ASN A 245 -13.85 -13.13 -10.15
N GLY A 246 -13.27 -12.57 -9.09
CA GLY A 246 -14.02 -11.82 -8.09
C GLY A 246 -14.63 -10.54 -8.65
N THR A 247 -15.72 -10.10 -8.02
CA THR A 247 -16.49 -8.91 -8.44
C THR A 247 -16.70 -7.91 -7.32
N THR A 248 -16.37 -8.25 -6.07
CA THR A 248 -16.52 -7.34 -4.94
C THR A 248 -15.58 -6.14 -5.11
N LEU A 249 -16.15 -4.94 -5.02
CA LEU A 249 -15.42 -3.68 -5.13
C LEU A 249 -15.05 -3.16 -3.74
N TYR A 250 -13.95 -2.43 -3.68
CA TYR A 250 -13.56 -1.64 -2.52
C TYR A 250 -14.28 -0.28 -2.54
N GLY A 251 -15.17 -0.05 -1.57
CA GLY A 251 -16.07 1.10 -1.54
C GLY A 251 -15.48 2.36 -0.89
N ALA A 252 -14.53 2.19 0.03
CA ALA A 252 -14.03 3.25 0.89
C ALA A 252 -12.97 4.19 0.26
N VAL A 253 -12.77 4.17 -1.07
CA VAL A 253 -11.84 5.11 -1.76
C VAL A 253 -12.22 6.57 -1.50
N ALA A 254 -13.51 6.87 -1.34
CA ALA A 254 -13.96 8.23 -1.02
C ALA A 254 -13.48 8.71 0.35
N ASP A 255 -13.46 7.83 1.37
CA ASP A 255 -12.90 8.15 2.69
C ASP A 255 -11.41 8.44 2.58
N VAL A 256 -10.67 7.64 1.81
CA VAL A 256 -9.22 7.84 1.60
C VAL A 256 -8.94 9.18 0.92
N ARG A 257 -9.69 9.51 -0.14
CA ARG A 257 -9.58 10.82 -0.81
C ARG A 257 -9.88 11.97 0.14
N ALA A 258 -10.89 11.83 1.00
CA ALA A 258 -11.22 12.85 2.01
C ALA A 258 -10.07 13.03 3.03
N ILE A 259 -9.47 11.93 3.49
CA ILE A 259 -8.32 11.95 4.39
C ILE A 259 -7.14 12.68 3.73
N GLU A 260 -6.76 12.32 2.50
CA GLU A 260 -5.63 12.96 1.83
C GLU A 260 -5.90 14.45 1.54
N ALA A 261 -7.10 14.82 1.11
CA ALA A 261 -7.48 16.22 0.90
C ALA A 261 -7.45 17.05 2.20
N ALA A 262 -7.88 16.45 3.31
CA ALA A 262 -7.79 17.09 4.62
C ALA A 262 -6.34 17.28 5.07
N ARG A 263 -5.47 16.29 4.83
CA ARG A 263 -4.03 16.39 5.15
C ARG A 263 -3.35 17.47 4.32
N GLU A 264 -3.69 17.59 3.03
CA GLU A 264 -3.17 18.65 2.16
C GLU A 264 -3.64 20.03 2.63
N THR A 265 -4.94 20.18 2.90
CA THR A 265 -5.54 21.42 3.43
C THR A 265 -4.90 21.83 4.76
N ALA A 266 -4.74 20.88 5.69
CA ALA A 266 -4.14 21.12 6.99
C ALA A 266 -2.68 21.58 6.87
N ARG A 267 -1.88 20.92 6.02
CA ARG A 267 -0.48 21.33 5.76
C ARG A 267 -0.41 22.76 5.23
N ALA A 268 -1.18 23.07 4.18
CA ALA A 268 -1.20 24.40 3.59
C ALA A 268 -1.63 25.48 4.61
N ARG A 269 -2.61 25.17 5.47
CA ARG A 269 -3.07 26.10 6.49
C ARG A 269 -2.04 26.31 7.61
N ILE A 270 -1.39 25.25 8.09
CA ILE A 270 -0.31 25.32 9.09
C ILE A 270 0.84 26.21 8.61
N GLU A 271 1.24 26.08 7.33
CA GLU A 271 2.30 26.90 6.73
C GLU A 271 1.99 28.42 6.79
N THR A 272 0.70 28.79 6.75
CA THR A 272 0.27 30.19 6.89
C THR A 272 0.10 30.62 8.35
N LEU A 273 -0.36 29.72 9.22
CA LEU A 273 -0.68 30.03 10.61
C LEU A 273 0.56 30.34 11.44
N GLY A 274 1.64 29.57 11.29
CA GLY A 274 2.87 29.77 12.07
C GLY A 274 3.41 31.20 11.99
N PRO A 275 3.73 31.71 10.78
CA PRO A 275 4.19 33.08 10.60
C PRO A 275 3.19 34.16 11.03
N GLU A 276 1.88 33.89 10.89
CA GLU A 276 0.85 34.81 11.35
C GLU A 276 0.82 34.91 12.88
N ILE A 277 0.83 33.77 13.57
CA ILE A 277 0.86 33.67 15.03
C ILE A 277 2.11 34.39 15.55
N ASP A 278 3.30 34.08 15.02
CA ASP A 278 4.55 34.68 15.47
C ASP A 278 4.53 36.22 15.33
N ARG A 279 4.08 36.72 14.17
CA ARG A 279 3.98 38.15 13.91
C ARG A 279 3.00 38.83 14.87
N ARG A 280 1.83 38.24 15.10
CA ARG A 280 0.79 38.82 15.96
C ARG A 280 1.19 38.74 17.43
N ALA A 281 1.78 37.63 17.86
CA ALA A 281 2.32 37.45 19.21
C ALA A 281 3.41 38.47 19.52
N GLY A 282 4.35 38.70 18.60
CA GLY A 282 5.38 39.74 18.76
C GLY A 282 4.79 41.16 18.85
N ALA A 283 3.81 41.49 18.01
CA ALA A 283 3.11 42.77 18.09
C ALA A 283 2.33 42.94 19.40
N HIS A 284 1.69 41.87 19.87
CA HIS A 284 0.94 41.83 21.13
C HIS A 284 1.86 41.99 22.34
N GLU A 285 3.06 41.40 22.31
CA GLU A 285 4.09 41.62 23.34
C GLU A 285 4.56 43.08 23.37
N GLY A 286 4.80 43.69 22.21
CA GLY A 286 5.14 45.11 22.15
C GLY A 286 4.03 46.03 22.69
N GLU A 287 2.76 45.67 22.52
CA GLU A 287 1.64 46.43 23.10
C GLU A 287 1.52 46.22 24.62
N ARG A 288 1.84 45.01 25.12
CA ARG A 288 1.94 44.73 26.56
C ARG A 288 2.95 45.68 27.22
N GLU A 289 4.15 45.79 26.64
CA GLU A 289 5.21 46.67 27.16
C GLU A 289 4.78 48.14 27.20
N ARG A 290 4.03 48.62 26.19
CA ARG A 290 3.50 50.00 26.19
C ARG A 290 2.44 50.23 27.27
N LEU A 291 1.57 49.25 27.50
CA LEU A 291 0.56 49.32 28.57
C LEU A 291 1.20 49.30 29.96
N GLU A 292 2.32 48.61 30.13
CA GLU A 292 3.08 48.53 31.39
C GLU A 292 4.01 49.75 31.61
N ALA A 293 4.33 50.51 30.55
CA ALA A 293 5.22 51.67 30.63
C ALA A 293 4.63 52.84 31.45
N PRO A 294 5.39 53.42 32.41
CA PRO A 294 4.90 54.54 33.23
C PRO A 294 4.54 55.77 32.38
N GLY A 295 3.32 56.31 32.57
CA GLY A 295 2.86 57.54 31.91
C GLY A 295 2.36 57.38 30.47
N SER A 296 2.16 56.15 29.98
CA SER A 296 1.79 55.86 28.59
C SER A 296 0.33 56.20 28.23
N SER A 297 -0.57 56.32 29.21
CA SER A 297 -1.98 56.63 28.97
C SER A 297 -2.34 58.04 29.43
N GLY A 298 -2.56 58.96 28.47
CA GLY A 298 -2.94 60.34 28.74
C GLY A 298 -4.28 60.52 29.50
N SER A 299 -5.11 59.47 29.59
CA SER A 299 -6.30 59.41 30.45
C SER A 299 -6.68 57.96 30.80
N ARG A 300 -7.44 57.76 31.89
CA ARG A 300 -7.98 56.45 32.30
C ARG A 300 -8.83 55.79 31.21
N ALA A 301 -9.67 56.57 30.52
CA ALA A 301 -10.50 56.07 29.44
C ALA A 301 -9.66 55.55 28.24
N ALA A 302 -8.54 56.22 27.93
CA ALA A 302 -7.62 55.79 26.89
C ALA A 302 -6.91 54.47 27.26
N TYR A 303 -6.52 54.32 28.53
CA TYR A 303 -5.94 53.09 29.05
C TYR A 303 -6.94 51.92 28.95
N ASP A 304 -8.16 52.10 29.45
CA ASP A 304 -9.19 51.05 29.46
C ASP A 304 -9.52 50.58 28.03
N ALA A 305 -9.57 51.52 27.08
CA ALA A 305 -9.77 51.19 25.66
C ALA A 305 -8.58 50.41 25.05
N ALA A 306 -7.34 50.78 25.40
CA ALA A 306 -6.15 50.06 24.94
C ALA A 306 -6.07 48.65 25.53
N LEU A 307 -6.37 48.51 26.82
CA LEU A 307 -6.42 47.21 27.49
C LEU A 307 -7.50 46.30 26.90
N ALA A 308 -8.66 46.84 26.51
CA ALA A 308 -9.69 46.07 25.84
C ALA A 308 -9.23 45.54 24.47
N ARG A 309 -8.55 46.37 23.67
CA ARG A 309 -7.97 45.95 22.38
C ARG A 309 -6.90 44.88 22.56
N TYR A 310 -6.00 45.07 23.53
CA TYR A 310 -4.97 44.10 23.88
C TYR A 310 -5.57 42.73 24.22
N ARG A 311 -6.56 42.68 25.12
CA ARG A 311 -7.25 41.43 25.48
C ARG A 311 -7.95 40.77 24.30
N ALA A 312 -8.59 41.57 23.43
CA ALA A 312 -9.26 41.04 22.24
C ALA A 312 -8.26 40.44 21.24
N GLU A 313 -7.09 41.05 21.09
CA GLU A 313 -6.00 40.56 20.24
C GLU A 313 -5.39 39.28 20.81
N GLY A 314 -5.14 39.21 22.12
CA GLY A 314 -4.67 37.98 22.79
C GLY A 314 -5.62 36.81 22.55
N ALA A 315 -6.91 37.01 22.79
CA ALA A 315 -7.92 35.98 22.52
C ALA A 315 -8.01 35.59 21.03
N ALA A 316 -7.64 36.49 20.11
CA ALA A 316 -7.59 36.18 18.68
C ALA A 316 -6.35 35.36 18.31
N ILE A 317 -5.20 35.61 18.95
CA ILE A 317 -3.99 34.81 18.83
C ILE A 317 -4.24 33.40 19.39
N ASP A 318 -4.86 33.29 20.57
CA ASP A 318 -5.21 32.00 21.17
C ASP A 318 -6.05 31.13 20.23
N ARG A 319 -7.04 31.72 19.55
CA ARG A 319 -7.83 31.00 18.52
C ARG A 319 -7.01 30.50 17.34
N LEU A 320 -5.99 31.25 16.91
CA LEU A 320 -5.09 30.81 15.84
C LEU A 320 -4.19 29.66 16.31
N VAL A 321 -3.69 29.72 17.54
CA VAL A 321 -2.91 28.64 18.16
C VAL A 321 -3.76 27.37 18.31
N ASP A 322 -5.01 27.50 18.76
CA ASP A 322 -5.95 26.36 18.85
C ASP A 322 -6.26 25.75 17.48
N GLU A 323 -6.42 26.57 16.44
CA GLU A 323 -6.58 26.11 15.05
C GLU A 323 -5.33 25.36 14.58
N HIS A 324 -4.14 25.94 14.78
CA HIS A 324 -2.87 25.31 14.43
C HIS A 324 -2.70 23.95 15.10
N ASN A 325 -2.93 23.86 16.42
CA ASN A 325 -2.79 22.62 17.18
C ASN A 325 -3.76 21.55 16.70
N ARG A 326 -5.02 21.91 16.42
CA ARG A 326 -6.00 20.96 15.88
C ARG A 326 -5.57 20.38 14.53
N LEU A 327 -5.01 21.20 13.65
CA LEU A 327 -4.52 20.74 12.35
C LEU A 327 -3.29 19.84 12.48
N VAL A 328 -2.39 20.15 13.42
CA VAL A 328 -1.25 19.29 13.74
C VAL A 328 -1.73 17.94 14.29
N ASP A 329 -2.72 17.94 15.18
CA ASP A 329 -3.33 16.72 15.71
C ASP A 329 -3.97 15.86 14.61
N LEU A 330 -4.67 16.49 13.65
CA LEU A 330 -5.21 15.81 12.47
C LEU A 330 -4.11 15.14 11.65
N LEU A 331 -3.00 15.83 11.39
CA LEU A 331 -1.87 15.27 10.64
C LEU A 331 -1.21 14.10 11.40
N ASN A 332 -1.03 14.24 12.71
CA ASN A 332 -0.45 13.20 13.55
C ASN A 332 -1.33 11.95 13.61
N LEU A 333 -2.63 12.12 13.83
CA LEU A 333 -3.58 11.01 13.93
C LEU A 333 -3.71 10.27 12.60
N THR A 334 -3.87 10.99 11.49
CA THR A 334 -3.98 10.36 10.16
C THR A 334 -2.70 9.64 9.74
N ALA A 335 -1.53 10.10 10.21
CA ALA A 335 -0.26 9.40 10.00
C ALA A 335 -0.09 8.16 10.90
N ALA A 336 -0.58 8.22 12.14
CA ALA A 336 -0.56 7.08 13.06
C ALA A 336 -1.56 5.98 12.65
N SER A 337 -2.63 6.35 11.96
CA SER A 337 -3.77 5.47 11.60
C SER A 337 -3.60 4.75 10.26
N ARG A 338 -2.37 4.53 9.77
CA ARG A 338 -2.08 3.92 8.45
C ARG A 338 -2.67 2.51 8.23
N TYR A 339 -3.05 1.81 9.30
CA TYR A 339 -3.76 0.52 9.27
C TYR A 339 -5.16 0.62 9.89
N ASP A 340 -5.71 1.83 9.98
CA ASP A 340 -7.01 2.17 10.58
C ASP A 340 -7.67 3.31 9.78
N ARG A 341 -7.96 3.05 8.51
CA ARG A 341 -8.64 4.03 7.65
C ARG A 341 -10.00 4.42 8.26
N ALA A 342 -10.74 3.45 8.78
CA ALA A 342 -12.07 3.68 9.36
C ALA A 342 -11.99 4.67 10.54
N GLY A 343 -11.06 4.46 11.48
CA GLY A 343 -10.82 5.36 12.60
C GLY A 343 -10.33 6.74 12.15
N ALA A 344 -9.45 6.81 11.15
CA ALA A 344 -9.01 8.08 10.56
C ALA A 344 -10.18 8.86 9.92
N ALA A 345 -11.07 8.17 9.21
CA ALA A 345 -12.24 8.76 8.58
C ALA A 345 -13.27 9.24 9.62
N ASP A 346 -13.50 8.47 10.69
CA ASP A 346 -14.35 8.86 11.82
C ASP A 346 -13.82 10.10 12.52
N TYR A 347 -12.51 10.14 12.79
CA TYR A 347 -11.87 11.32 13.38
C TYR A 347 -12.05 12.56 12.50
N LEU A 348 -11.83 12.42 11.18
CA LEU A 348 -12.00 13.53 10.24
C LEU A 348 -13.44 14.04 10.20
N ARG A 349 -14.44 13.15 10.22
CA ARG A 349 -15.86 13.53 10.30
C ARG A 349 -16.19 14.34 11.56
N ALA A 350 -15.55 14.00 12.68
CA ALA A 350 -15.72 14.71 13.94
C ALA A 350 -14.90 16.01 14.03
N ASN A 351 -13.79 16.10 13.29
CA ASN A 351 -12.81 17.20 13.35
C ASN A 351 -12.41 17.64 11.93
N PRO A 352 -13.31 18.32 11.19
CA PRO A 352 -12.97 18.83 9.87
C PRO A 352 -11.83 19.86 9.93
N PRO A 353 -10.98 19.91 8.90
CA PRO A 353 -9.86 20.86 8.80
C PRO A 353 -10.34 22.32 8.79
#